data_AF-A0A950E148-F1
#
_entry.id   AF-A0A950E148-F1
#
_cell.length_a   1.000
_cell.length_b   1.000
_cell.length_c   1.000
_cell.angle_alpha   90.00
_cell.angle_beta   90.00
_cell.angle_gamma   90.00
#
_symmetry.space_group_name_H-M   'P 1'
#
loop_
_entity.id
_entity.type
_entity.pdbx_description
1 polymer ?
#
loop_
_entity_poly.entity_id
_entity_poly.type
_entity_poly.pdbx_seq_one_letter_code
_entity_poly.pdbx_strand_id
1 'polypeptide(L)'
;MACTPVLQAADDAGDKAASQVIRPAARPLGPSYTVEAGVNGEIFPAFANFASLQRPSDRTTGTISVQVTNPGAELLRERLVVQVPGWSDPEIQTIQVPAGETGKFLFAPSFLPRLYSNTEITAATGLITVTDLGGRVLDEQTVPLRLRAVDDMFWGDGFKFGRYIASWVTPHDPTVEDLLARAKEFMPGRRLPGYETWKTPGEQEQSTTAQARAIYRALQETGLSYVKSSITFGARTDVSERIRMPHESLRSVSANCIDGVVTYASMFENLAMDPVIILIPGHAVVGVRLMDHGDRFLYIDTVLTGRDSFENAVKAATDALSRYAPSQITRISVAEARQAGVFPMPNPQVAPNVTLQAISRKLSN
;
A
#
# COMPACT_ATOMS: atom_id res chain seq x y z
N MET A 1 29.63 -18.14 64.54
CA MET A 1 28.94 -19.42 64.75
C MET A 1 29.45 -20.38 63.69
N ALA A 2 30.18 -21.41 64.11
CA ALA A 2 30.88 -22.35 63.24
C ALA A 2 30.53 -23.79 63.66
N CYS A 3 30.70 -24.70 62.69
CA CYS A 3 30.85 -26.16 62.80
C CYS A 3 29.60 -27.05 62.92
N THR A 4 29.31 -27.73 61.80
CA THR A 4 29.11 -29.19 61.55
C THR A 4 28.72 -30.15 62.69
N PRO A 5 27.93 -31.19 62.37
CA PRO A 5 28.48 -32.56 62.33
C PRO A 5 28.05 -33.33 61.05
N VAL A 6 28.99 -33.89 60.28
CA VAL A 6 29.38 -35.32 60.21
C VAL A 6 28.21 -36.31 60.29
N LEU A 7 27.83 -36.86 59.14
CA LEU A 7 27.01 -38.08 59.00
C LEU A 7 27.88 -39.13 58.32
N GLN A 8 28.07 -40.25 59.01
CA GLN A 8 28.78 -41.44 58.54
C GLN A 8 27.74 -42.47 58.08
N ALA A 9 28.11 -43.20 57.02
CA ALA A 9 27.27 -44.06 56.21
C ALA A 9 26.68 -45.29 56.93
N ALA A 10 25.54 -45.74 56.42
CA ALA A 10 25.17 -47.16 56.41
C ALA A 10 24.53 -47.46 55.04
N ASP A 11 25.18 -48.36 54.29
CA ASP A 11 24.65 -49.01 53.09
C ASP A 11 23.48 -49.91 53.47
N ASP A 12 22.41 -49.87 52.68
CA ASP A 12 21.49 -51.00 52.57
C ASP A 12 21.13 -51.22 51.10
N ALA A 13 21.52 -52.40 50.62
CA ALA A 13 21.22 -52.92 49.30
C ALA A 13 19.75 -53.38 49.24
N GLY A 14 18.97 -52.77 48.35
CA GLY A 14 17.56 -53.09 48.15
C GLY A 14 17.15 -53.00 46.69
N ASP A 15 17.16 -54.16 46.03
CA ASP A 15 16.24 -54.64 45.00
C ASP A 15 15.93 -53.75 43.77
N LYS A 16 16.52 -54.09 42.62
CA LYS A 16 16.20 -53.52 41.30
C LYS A 16 14.92 -54.15 40.73
N ALA A 17 13.77 -53.67 41.17
CA ALA A 17 12.53 -53.84 40.39
C ALA A 17 12.52 -52.81 39.25
N ALA A 18 12.73 -53.28 38.02
CA ALA A 18 12.61 -52.45 36.83
C ALA A 18 11.16 -51.98 36.67
N SER A 19 10.86 -50.73 37.07
CA SER A 19 9.59 -50.11 36.73
C SER A 19 9.56 -49.90 35.21
N GLN A 20 8.77 -50.69 34.50
CA GLN A 20 8.43 -50.38 33.11
C GLN A 20 7.64 -49.07 33.12
N VAL A 21 8.32 -47.98 32.76
CA VAL A 21 7.69 -46.73 32.38
C VAL A 21 6.86 -47.03 31.13
N ILE A 22 5.56 -47.24 31.31
CA ILE A 22 4.60 -47.26 30.20
C ILE A 22 4.62 -45.84 29.62
N ARG A 23 5.41 -45.64 28.56
CA ARG A 23 5.36 -44.43 27.77
C ARG A 23 3.96 -44.39 27.14
N PRO A 24 3.16 -43.32 27.36
CA PRO A 24 1.91 -43.19 26.63
C PRO A 24 2.23 -43.24 25.14
N ALA A 25 1.49 -44.06 24.39
CA ALA A 25 1.62 -44.15 22.94
C ALA A 25 1.57 -42.73 22.37
N ALA A 26 2.51 -42.40 21.47
CA ALA A 26 2.51 -41.11 20.80
C ALA A 26 1.13 -40.89 20.18
N ARG A 27 0.44 -39.83 20.63
CA ARG A 27 -0.85 -39.43 20.08
C ARG A 27 -0.63 -39.28 18.56
N PRO A 28 -1.50 -39.84 17.69
CA PRO A 28 -1.40 -39.58 16.27
C PRO A 28 -1.36 -38.06 16.07
N LEU A 29 -0.33 -37.56 15.39
CA LEU A 29 -0.23 -36.14 15.09
C LEU A 29 -1.47 -35.79 14.26
N GLY A 30 -2.35 -34.94 14.80
CA GLY A 30 -3.46 -34.36 14.03
C GLY A 30 -2.95 -33.27 13.10
N PRO A 31 -3.78 -32.75 12.19
CA PRO A 31 -3.43 -31.60 11.38
C PRO A 31 -2.93 -30.44 12.24
N SER A 32 -1.96 -29.68 11.72
CA SER A 32 -1.46 -28.47 12.38
C SER A 32 -1.66 -27.25 11.49
N TYR A 33 -1.92 -26.11 12.13
CA TYR A 33 -2.22 -24.85 11.48
C TYR A 33 -1.27 -23.78 11.99
N THR A 34 -0.43 -23.25 11.10
CA THR A 34 0.49 -22.16 11.40
C THR A 34 -0.02 -20.90 10.71
N VAL A 35 -0.24 -19.84 11.49
CA VAL A 35 -0.75 -18.57 10.98
C VAL A 35 0.36 -17.52 10.94
N GLU A 36 0.53 -16.89 9.78
CA GLU A 36 1.34 -15.70 9.61
C GLU A 36 0.44 -14.55 9.16
N ALA A 37 0.68 -13.34 9.67
CA ALA A 37 -0.13 -12.20 9.29
C ALA A 37 0.70 -10.97 8.94
N GLY A 38 0.25 -10.27 7.91
CA GLY A 38 0.81 -9.02 7.43
C GLY A 38 2.31 -9.08 7.13
N VAL A 39 2.94 -7.92 7.14
CA VAL A 39 4.38 -7.77 7.05
C VAL A 39 4.95 -7.74 8.48
N ASN A 40 5.18 -8.92 9.06
CA ASN A 40 5.53 -9.13 10.48
C ASN A 40 4.44 -8.59 11.45
N GLY A 41 3.20 -8.99 11.23
CA GLY A 41 2.04 -8.63 12.06
C GLY A 41 1.41 -7.28 11.72
N GLU A 42 1.87 -6.59 10.66
CA GLU A 42 1.35 -5.29 10.23
C GLU A 42 0.57 -5.39 8.92
N ILE A 43 -0.65 -4.83 8.88
CA ILE A 43 -1.48 -4.74 7.68
C ILE A 43 -1.47 -3.30 7.19
N PHE A 44 -0.95 -3.09 5.98
CA PHE A 44 -0.97 -1.81 5.29
C PHE A 44 -2.22 -1.72 4.41
N PRO A 45 -3.03 -0.64 4.51
CA PRO A 45 -4.28 -0.53 3.76
C PRO A 45 -4.13 -0.67 2.24
N ALA A 46 -3.08 -0.12 1.64
CA ALA A 46 -2.82 -0.28 0.20
C ALA A 46 -2.62 -1.75 -0.22
N PHE A 47 -1.94 -2.55 0.62
CA PHE A 47 -1.67 -3.96 0.32
C PHE A 47 -2.91 -4.81 0.58
N ALA A 48 -3.66 -4.47 1.63
CA ALA A 48 -4.95 -5.08 1.94
C ALA A 48 -5.95 -4.88 0.79
N ASN A 49 -6.08 -3.64 0.29
CA ASN A 49 -6.93 -3.32 -0.85
C ASN A 49 -6.53 -4.17 -2.07
N PHE A 50 -5.25 -4.12 -2.45
CA PHE A 50 -4.72 -4.88 -3.59
C PHE A 50 -4.97 -6.39 -3.50
N ALA A 51 -4.69 -6.99 -2.35
CA ALA A 51 -4.84 -8.44 -2.18
C ALA A 51 -6.33 -8.86 -2.14
N SER A 52 -7.19 -8.03 -1.54
CA SER A 52 -8.63 -8.33 -1.42
C SER A 52 -9.38 -8.30 -2.76
N LEU A 53 -8.90 -7.52 -3.73
CA LEU A 53 -9.46 -7.44 -5.08
C LEU A 53 -9.08 -8.63 -5.99
N GLN A 54 -8.14 -9.48 -5.57
CA GLN A 54 -7.74 -10.67 -6.31
C GLN A 54 -8.58 -11.88 -5.93
N ARG A 55 -8.85 -12.73 -6.92
CA ARG A 55 -9.41 -14.06 -6.67
C ARG A 55 -8.44 -14.88 -5.82
N PRO A 56 -8.90 -15.67 -4.83
CA PRO A 56 -8.02 -16.47 -3.99
C PRO A 56 -7.01 -17.33 -4.75
N SER A 57 -7.40 -17.88 -5.91
CA SER A 57 -6.54 -18.70 -6.77
C SER A 57 -5.39 -17.96 -7.44
N ASP A 58 -5.52 -16.64 -7.61
CA ASP A 58 -4.57 -15.82 -8.36
C ASP A 58 -3.63 -15.03 -7.42
N ARG A 59 -3.90 -15.06 -6.11
CA ARG A 59 -3.15 -14.30 -5.12
C ARG A 59 -1.72 -14.80 -5.01
N THR A 60 -0.79 -13.87 -5.16
CA THR A 60 0.63 -14.07 -4.82
C THR A 60 0.98 -13.53 -3.43
N THR A 61 0.06 -12.78 -2.82
CA THR A 61 0.20 -12.17 -1.49
C THR A 61 -1.16 -12.11 -0.80
N GLY A 62 -1.17 -12.04 0.53
CA GLY A 62 -2.35 -11.93 1.36
C GLY A 62 -2.05 -11.14 2.63
N THR A 63 -3.09 -10.74 3.36
CA THR A 63 -2.93 -10.09 4.67
C THR A 63 -2.78 -11.11 5.78
N ILE A 64 -3.28 -12.34 5.60
CA ILE A 64 -3.10 -13.46 6.52
C ILE A 64 -2.81 -14.70 5.66
N SER A 65 -1.89 -15.55 6.10
CA SER A 65 -1.67 -16.86 5.50
C SER A 65 -1.79 -17.95 6.55
N VAL A 66 -2.45 -19.04 6.16
CA VAL A 66 -2.62 -20.23 6.99
C VAL A 66 -1.89 -21.37 6.30
N GLN A 67 -0.86 -21.90 6.95
CA GLN A 67 -0.17 -23.11 6.52
C GLN A 67 -0.78 -24.31 7.25
N VAL A 68 -1.27 -25.28 6.49
CA VAL A 68 -1.95 -26.47 7.01
C VAL A 68 -1.11 -27.69 6.68
N THR A 69 -0.66 -28.40 7.71
CA THR A 69 0.09 -29.66 7.58
C THR A 69 -0.85 -30.83 7.83
N ASN A 70 -0.93 -31.76 6.87
CA ASN A 70 -1.69 -32.99 7.02
C ASN A 70 -0.74 -34.18 7.26
N PRO A 71 -0.50 -34.60 8.52
CA PRO A 71 0.31 -35.78 8.82
C PRO A 71 -0.44 -37.11 8.59
N GLY A 72 -1.73 -37.07 8.23
CA GLY A 72 -2.58 -38.24 8.07
C GLY A 72 -2.31 -39.00 6.76
N ALA A 73 -2.97 -40.15 6.64
CA ALA A 73 -2.88 -41.02 5.47
C ALA A 73 -3.96 -40.76 4.40
N GLU A 74 -4.91 -39.86 4.68
CA GLU A 74 -6.00 -39.52 3.76
C GLU A 74 -5.97 -38.04 3.38
N LEU A 75 -6.69 -37.69 2.30
CA LEU A 75 -6.89 -36.32 1.87
C LEU A 75 -7.64 -35.53 2.96
N LEU A 76 -7.02 -34.46 3.45
CA LEU A 76 -7.66 -33.52 4.36
C LEU A 76 -8.57 -32.58 3.58
N ARG A 77 -9.82 -32.43 4.03
CA ARG A 77 -10.78 -31.46 3.47
C ARG A 77 -11.42 -30.66 4.59
N GLU A 78 -11.14 -29.37 4.60
CA GLU A 78 -11.53 -28.48 5.69
C GLU A 78 -11.98 -27.13 5.13
N ARG A 79 -12.67 -26.38 5.96
CA ARG A 79 -13.09 -25.01 5.68
C ARG A 79 -12.37 -24.07 6.63
N LEU A 80 -11.57 -23.18 6.07
CA LEU A 80 -10.89 -22.11 6.78
C LEU A 80 -11.73 -20.83 6.68
N VAL A 81 -11.98 -20.19 7.82
CA VAL A 81 -12.63 -18.88 7.91
C VAL A 81 -11.65 -17.91 8.55
N VAL A 82 -11.33 -16.83 7.83
CA VAL A 82 -10.39 -15.81 8.30
C VAL A 82 -11.07 -14.45 8.31
N GLN A 83 -10.98 -13.75 9.43
CA GLN A 83 -11.49 -12.39 9.58
C GLN A 83 -10.63 -11.55 10.51
N VAL A 84 -10.72 -10.23 10.38
CA VAL A 84 -10.23 -9.27 11.36
C VAL A 84 -11.47 -8.61 11.98
N PRO A 85 -11.97 -9.09 13.13
CA PRO A 85 -13.25 -8.63 13.68
C PRO A 85 -13.33 -7.12 13.81
N GLY A 86 -14.41 -6.53 13.30
CA GLY A 86 -14.63 -5.08 13.26
C GLY A 86 -13.88 -4.32 12.16
N TRP A 87 -13.04 -5.01 11.37
CA TRP A 87 -12.22 -4.42 10.31
C TRP A 87 -12.36 -5.10 8.96
N SER A 88 -12.82 -6.35 8.90
CA SER A 88 -13.10 -7.06 7.66
C SER A 88 -14.35 -7.92 7.77
N ASP A 89 -14.93 -8.24 6.63
CA ASP A 89 -15.84 -9.39 6.50
C ASP A 89 -15.06 -10.71 6.62
N PRO A 90 -15.71 -11.84 6.91
CA PRO A 90 -15.07 -13.14 6.88
C PRO A 90 -14.80 -13.61 5.44
N GLU A 91 -13.58 -14.04 5.18
CA GLU A 91 -13.23 -14.79 3.98
C GLU A 91 -13.23 -16.29 4.28
N ILE A 92 -13.80 -17.08 3.38
CA ILE A 92 -13.95 -18.52 3.53
C ILE A 92 -13.24 -19.22 2.37
N GLN A 93 -12.38 -20.19 2.67
CA GLN A 93 -11.80 -21.09 1.68
C GLN A 93 -12.02 -22.54 2.11
N THR A 94 -12.54 -23.36 1.19
CA THR A 94 -12.53 -24.82 1.35
C THR A 94 -11.23 -25.34 0.77
N ILE A 95 -10.43 -25.98 1.61
CA ILE A 95 -9.09 -26.42 1.26
C ILE A 95 -9.02 -27.94 1.09
N GLN A 96 -8.02 -28.38 0.33
CA GLN A 96 -7.66 -29.79 0.22
C GLN A 96 -6.15 -29.91 0.41
N VAL A 97 -5.71 -30.77 1.33
CA VAL A 97 -4.29 -31.04 1.57
C VAL A 97 -4.05 -32.55 1.49
N PRO A 98 -3.28 -33.03 0.50
CA PRO A 98 -3.00 -34.46 0.38
C PRO A 98 -2.34 -35.04 1.63
N ALA A 99 -2.41 -36.37 1.74
CA ALA A 99 -1.78 -37.10 2.83
C ALA A 99 -0.27 -36.83 2.89
N GLY A 100 0.25 -36.50 4.07
CA GLY A 100 1.67 -36.18 4.29
C GLY A 100 2.12 -34.82 3.74
N GLU A 101 1.23 -34.00 3.16
CA GLU A 101 1.59 -32.73 2.54
C GLU A 101 1.30 -31.52 3.42
N THR A 102 1.80 -30.36 2.98
CA THR A 102 1.55 -29.06 3.59
C THR A 102 1.08 -28.07 2.53
N GLY A 103 -0.09 -27.47 2.75
CA GLY A 103 -0.63 -26.41 1.91
C GLY A 103 -0.46 -25.03 2.55
N LYS A 104 -0.20 -23.99 1.74
CA LYS A 104 -0.24 -22.59 2.18
C LYS A 104 -1.40 -21.88 1.51
N PHE A 105 -2.30 -21.30 2.30
CA PHE A 105 -3.50 -20.63 1.83
C PHE A 105 -3.45 -19.14 2.18
N LEU A 106 -3.69 -18.29 1.19
CA LEU A 106 -3.58 -16.83 1.32
C LEU A 106 -4.96 -16.21 1.43
N PHE A 107 -5.16 -15.45 2.50
CA PHE A 107 -6.39 -14.72 2.80
C PHE A 107 -6.14 -13.22 2.72
N ALA A 108 -7.10 -12.53 2.13
CA ALA A 108 -7.18 -11.08 2.08
C ALA A 108 -8.67 -10.72 2.16
N PRO A 109 -9.27 -10.83 3.36
CA PRO A 109 -10.68 -10.59 3.53
C PRO A 109 -11.05 -9.18 3.07
N SER A 110 -12.30 -9.00 2.64
CA SER A 110 -12.80 -7.68 2.27
C SER A 110 -12.77 -6.76 3.49
N PHE A 111 -11.89 -5.78 3.49
CA PHE A 111 -11.77 -4.83 4.60
C PHE A 111 -12.87 -3.77 4.54
N LEU A 112 -13.40 -3.44 5.71
CA LEU A 112 -14.47 -2.47 5.89
C LEU A 112 -13.95 -1.04 5.66
N PRO A 113 -14.84 -0.08 5.33
CA PRO A 113 -14.48 1.33 5.12
C PRO A 113 -13.67 1.97 6.26
N ARG A 114 -13.82 1.47 7.48
CA ARG A 114 -13.08 1.91 8.66
C ARG A 114 -11.56 1.76 8.48
N LEU A 115 -11.08 0.70 7.82
CA LEU A 115 -9.64 0.54 7.55
C LEU A 115 -9.12 1.72 6.72
N TYR A 116 -9.87 2.11 5.69
CA TYR A 116 -9.50 3.19 4.78
C TYR A 116 -9.78 4.60 5.35
N SER A 117 -10.31 4.68 6.56
CA SER A 117 -10.44 5.93 7.34
C SER A 117 -9.48 5.98 8.53
N ASN A 118 -8.70 4.93 8.77
CA ASN A 118 -7.85 4.80 9.94
C ASN A 118 -6.57 5.64 9.75
N THR A 119 -6.37 6.65 10.58
CA THR A 119 -5.18 7.53 10.53
C THR A 119 -4.16 7.23 11.64
N GLU A 120 -4.36 6.15 12.40
CA GLU A 120 -3.52 5.76 13.53
C GLU A 120 -2.96 4.35 13.36
N ILE A 121 -1.95 3.98 14.17
CA ILE A 121 -1.59 2.57 14.32
C ILE A 121 -2.59 1.95 15.28
N THR A 122 -3.39 1.00 14.78
CA THR A 122 -4.49 0.42 15.56
C THR A 122 -4.25 -1.04 15.83
N ALA A 123 -4.33 -1.45 17.10
CA ALA A 123 -4.30 -2.86 17.47
C ALA A 123 -5.57 -3.57 16.97
N ALA A 124 -5.40 -4.77 16.40
CA ALA A 124 -6.48 -5.63 15.95
C ALA A 124 -6.13 -7.09 16.22
N THR A 125 -7.07 -7.99 15.94
CA THR A 125 -6.89 -9.42 16.09
C THR A 125 -7.34 -10.11 14.82
N GLY A 126 -6.51 -10.99 14.27
CA GLY A 126 -6.92 -11.92 13.23
C GLY A 126 -7.54 -13.14 13.89
N LEU A 127 -8.75 -13.52 13.49
CA LEU A 127 -9.44 -14.72 13.96
C LEU A 127 -9.49 -15.73 12.81
N ILE A 128 -9.01 -16.93 13.09
CA ILE A 128 -8.92 -18.05 12.16
C ILE A 128 -9.71 -19.19 12.77
N THR A 129 -10.79 -19.61 12.12
CA THR A 129 -11.60 -20.75 12.53
C THR A 129 -11.48 -21.84 11.47
N VAL A 130 -11.10 -23.05 11.89
CA VAL A 130 -11.05 -24.24 11.05
C VAL A 130 -12.25 -25.11 11.36
N THR A 131 -13.02 -25.49 10.35
CA THR A 131 -14.12 -26.44 10.50
C THR A 131 -13.97 -27.61 9.55
N ASP A 132 -14.55 -28.76 9.91
CA ASP A 132 -14.84 -29.77 8.91
C ASP A 132 -15.94 -29.28 7.95
N LEU A 133 -16.24 -30.07 6.92
CA LEU A 133 -17.29 -29.74 5.94
C LEU A 133 -18.71 -29.77 6.55
N GLY A 134 -18.89 -30.41 7.71
CA GLY A 134 -20.13 -30.42 8.48
C GLY A 134 -20.29 -29.20 9.40
N GLY A 135 -19.29 -28.33 9.48
CA GLY A 135 -19.30 -27.11 10.29
C GLY A 135 -18.86 -27.30 11.74
N ARG A 136 -18.38 -28.48 12.14
CA ARG A 136 -17.80 -28.67 13.47
C ARG A 136 -16.43 -28.02 13.51
N VAL A 137 -16.21 -27.18 14.52
CA VAL A 137 -14.92 -26.51 14.76
C VAL A 137 -13.86 -27.56 15.12
N LEU A 138 -12.76 -27.55 14.37
CA LEU A 138 -11.60 -28.41 14.55
C LEU A 138 -10.47 -27.67 15.27
N ASP A 139 -10.31 -26.38 14.97
CA ASP A 139 -9.32 -25.49 15.56
C ASP A 139 -9.80 -24.04 15.50
N GLU A 140 -9.35 -23.23 16.44
CA GLU A 140 -9.62 -21.79 16.47
C GLU A 140 -8.40 -21.06 17.03
N GLN A 141 -7.92 -20.07 16.29
CA GLN A 141 -6.73 -19.30 16.64
C GLN A 141 -6.97 -17.81 16.52
N THR A 142 -6.29 -17.07 17.39
CA THR A 142 -6.19 -15.62 17.28
C THR A 142 -4.74 -15.20 17.15
N VAL A 143 -4.45 -14.27 16.25
CA VAL A 143 -3.13 -13.65 16.12
C VAL A 143 -3.23 -12.13 16.32
N PRO A 144 -2.31 -11.51 17.08
CA PRO A 144 -2.29 -10.06 17.23
C PRO A 144 -1.87 -9.40 15.92
N LEU A 145 -2.55 -8.30 15.58
CA LEU A 145 -2.31 -7.51 14.37
C LEU A 145 -2.15 -6.03 14.72
N ARG A 146 -1.40 -5.32 13.88
CA ARG A 146 -1.36 -3.85 13.87
C ARG A 146 -1.83 -3.37 12.50
N LEU A 147 -2.92 -2.64 12.47
CA LEU A 147 -3.39 -1.95 11.28
C LEU A 147 -2.66 -0.62 11.17
N ARG A 148 -2.06 -0.38 10.01
CA ARG A 148 -1.33 0.85 9.73
C ARG A 148 -2.30 1.95 9.31
N ALA A 149 -1.84 3.20 9.41
CA ALA A 149 -2.61 4.33 8.94
C ALA A 149 -2.80 4.24 7.41
N VAL A 150 -3.92 4.78 6.90
CA VAL A 150 -4.24 4.79 5.47
C VAL A 150 -3.23 5.57 4.64
N ASP A 151 -2.60 6.59 5.25
CA ASP A 151 -1.58 7.42 4.64
C ASP A 151 -0.17 6.87 4.80
N ASP A 152 0.00 5.63 5.27
CA ASP A 152 1.32 5.02 5.49
C ASP A 152 1.69 4.05 4.35
N MET A 153 2.62 4.50 3.50
CA MET A 153 3.14 3.73 2.38
C MET A 153 4.34 2.90 2.83
N PHE A 154 4.26 1.58 2.64
CA PHE A 154 5.39 0.67 2.84
C PHE A 154 6.16 0.48 1.53
N TRP A 155 7.36 1.05 1.47
CA TRP A 155 8.25 0.96 0.32
C TRP A 155 8.97 -0.40 0.23
N GLY A 156 9.36 -0.94 1.39
CA GLY A 156 10.29 -2.06 1.50
C GLY A 156 11.70 -1.72 1.00
N ASP A 157 12.63 -2.65 1.18
CA ASP A 157 14.03 -2.46 0.79
C ASP A 157 14.15 -2.15 -0.71
N GLY A 158 14.90 -1.10 -1.05
CA GLY A 158 15.12 -0.69 -2.44
C GLY A 158 13.83 -0.38 -3.21
N PHE A 159 12.77 0.06 -2.54
CA PHE A 159 11.45 0.31 -3.15
C PHE A 159 10.83 -0.92 -3.82
N LYS A 160 11.09 -2.12 -3.31
CA LYS A 160 10.50 -3.39 -3.80
C LYS A 160 8.98 -3.31 -3.97
N PHE A 161 8.31 -2.57 -3.10
CA PHE A 161 6.86 -2.40 -3.12
C PHE A 161 6.41 -1.05 -3.70
N GLY A 162 7.31 -0.33 -4.38
CA GLY A 162 7.09 1.02 -4.90
C GLY A 162 5.81 1.17 -5.71
N ARG A 163 5.41 0.18 -6.51
CA ARG A 163 4.18 0.22 -7.33
C ARG A 163 2.90 0.53 -6.55
N TYR A 164 2.83 0.21 -5.26
CA TYR A 164 1.62 0.49 -4.45
C TYR A 164 1.39 1.97 -4.18
N ILE A 165 2.36 2.84 -4.48
CA ILE A 165 2.16 4.30 -4.48
C ILE A 165 1.01 4.72 -5.40
N ALA A 166 0.73 3.94 -6.45
CA ALA A 166 -0.39 4.20 -7.35
C ALA A 166 -1.75 4.17 -6.62
N SER A 167 -1.84 3.63 -5.40
CA SER A 167 -3.06 3.67 -4.59
C SER A 167 -3.40 5.08 -4.08
N TRP A 168 -2.42 5.99 -4.06
CA TRP A 168 -2.59 7.43 -3.76
C TRP A 168 -2.81 8.28 -5.01
N VAL A 169 -2.65 7.70 -6.21
CA VAL A 169 -3.01 8.35 -7.46
C VAL A 169 -4.52 8.17 -7.64
N THR A 170 -5.29 9.23 -7.41
CA THR A 170 -6.77 9.21 -7.35
C THR A 170 -7.35 10.17 -8.39
N PRO A 171 -7.47 9.73 -9.66
CA PRO A 171 -7.84 10.62 -10.76
C PRO A 171 -9.27 11.18 -10.62
N HIS A 172 -10.18 10.45 -9.99
CA HIS A 172 -11.58 10.86 -9.78
C HIS A 172 -11.83 11.48 -8.40
N ASP A 173 -10.79 11.96 -7.71
CA ASP A 173 -10.97 12.77 -6.51
C ASP A 173 -11.61 14.11 -6.91
N PRO A 174 -12.72 14.56 -6.28
CA PRO A 174 -13.36 15.81 -6.66
C PRO A 174 -12.43 17.04 -6.61
N THR A 175 -11.44 17.02 -5.71
CA THR A 175 -10.46 18.11 -5.61
C THR A 175 -9.51 18.14 -6.81
N VAL A 176 -9.23 16.97 -7.41
CA VAL A 176 -8.47 16.83 -8.65
C VAL A 176 -9.29 17.36 -9.83
N GLU A 177 -10.59 17.01 -9.90
CA GLU A 177 -11.49 17.51 -10.95
C GLU A 177 -11.68 19.02 -10.88
N ASP A 178 -11.87 19.59 -9.68
CA ASP A 178 -11.97 21.03 -9.45
C ASP A 178 -10.72 21.78 -9.94
N LEU A 179 -9.53 21.21 -9.70
CA LEU A 179 -8.28 21.78 -10.18
C LEU A 179 -8.13 21.69 -11.69
N LEU A 180 -8.52 20.59 -12.31
CA LEU A 180 -8.53 20.47 -13.77
C LEU A 180 -9.49 21.49 -14.40
N ALA A 181 -10.65 21.73 -13.76
CA ALA A 181 -11.59 22.76 -14.16
C ALA A 181 -10.99 24.18 -14.06
N ARG A 182 -10.05 24.43 -13.15
CA ARG A 182 -9.26 25.68 -13.11
C ARG A 182 -8.14 25.70 -14.14
N ALA A 183 -7.39 24.61 -14.27
CA ALA A 183 -6.26 24.50 -15.18
C ALA A 183 -6.65 24.73 -16.64
N LYS A 184 -7.83 24.26 -17.07
CA LYS A 184 -8.31 24.49 -18.44
C LYS A 184 -8.45 25.98 -18.79
N GLU A 185 -8.65 26.86 -17.80
CA GLU A 185 -8.77 28.31 -18.02
C GLU A 185 -7.45 28.95 -18.51
N PHE A 186 -6.32 28.27 -18.31
CA PHE A 186 -5.01 28.69 -18.85
C PHE A 186 -4.71 28.13 -20.25
N MET A 187 -5.63 27.36 -20.82
CA MET A 187 -5.46 26.72 -22.13
C MET A 187 -6.27 27.42 -23.22
N PRO A 188 -5.75 27.47 -24.46
CA PRO A 188 -6.55 27.89 -25.62
C PRO A 188 -7.82 27.06 -25.74
N GLY A 189 -8.97 27.72 -25.92
CA GLY A 189 -10.26 27.05 -26.05
C GLY A 189 -10.81 26.44 -24.76
N ARG A 190 -10.23 26.76 -23.59
CA ARG A 190 -10.69 26.32 -22.26
C ARG A 190 -10.84 24.80 -22.14
N ARG A 191 -9.88 24.05 -22.71
CA ARG A 191 -9.90 22.58 -22.80
C ARG A 191 -8.58 21.96 -22.37
N LEU A 192 -8.67 20.78 -21.77
CA LEU A 192 -7.57 19.86 -21.45
C LEU A 192 -7.89 18.51 -22.08
N PRO A 193 -7.53 18.27 -23.35
CA PRO A 193 -7.97 17.08 -24.08
C PRO A 193 -7.17 15.80 -23.76
N GLY A 194 -6.09 15.87 -22.98
CA GLY A 194 -5.16 14.75 -22.84
C GLY A 194 -4.38 14.53 -24.13
N TYR A 195 -4.22 13.27 -24.54
CA TYR A 195 -3.63 12.91 -25.83
C TYR A 195 -4.65 12.99 -26.96
N GLU A 196 -4.27 13.66 -28.05
CA GLU A 196 -5.07 13.76 -29.28
C GLU A 196 -4.33 13.01 -30.40
N THR A 197 -4.67 11.74 -30.61
CA THR A 197 -3.92 10.82 -31.49
C THR A 197 -3.93 11.19 -32.97
N TRP A 198 -4.82 12.09 -33.39
CA TRP A 198 -4.84 12.64 -34.74
C TRP A 198 -3.74 13.69 -34.99
N LYS A 199 -3.08 14.21 -33.94
CA LYS A 199 -1.96 15.17 -34.03
C LYS A 199 -0.67 14.46 -34.44
N THR A 200 0.20 15.19 -35.12
CA THR A 200 1.59 14.74 -35.32
C THR A 200 2.31 14.57 -33.98
N PRO A 201 3.37 13.74 -33.91
CA PRO A 201 4.17 13.57 -32.69
C PRO A 201 4.57 14.91 -32.04
N GLY A 202 5.17 15.82 -32.81
CA GLY A 202 5.62 17.12 -32.30
C GLY A 202 4.49 18.00 -31.75
N GLU A 203 3.30 17.97 -32.37
CA GLU A 203 2.12 18.69 -31.87
C GLU A 203 1.58 18.07 -30.58
N GLN A 204 1.64 16.74 -30.43
CA GLN A 204 1.27 16.06 -29.18
C GLN A 204 2.24 16.45 -28.06
N GLU A 205 3.55 16.44 -28.29
CA GLU A 205 4.54 16.84 -27.28
C GLU A 205 4.33 18.29 -26.81
N GLN A 206 4.09 19.21 -27.76
CA GLN A 206 3.77 20.61 -27.45
C GLN A 206 2.45 20.73 -26.66
N SER A 207 1.42 19.99 -27.06
CA SER A 207 0.12 19.95 -26.39
C SER A 207 0.24 19.42 -24.96
N THR A 208 0.97 18.33 -24.75
CA THR A 208 1.27 17.77 -23.42
C THR A 208 2.01 18.77 -22.55
N THR A 209 3.03 19.42 -23.09
CA THR A 209 3.81 20.44 -22.36
C THR A 209 2.95 21.63 -21.96
N ALA A 210 2.05 22.08 -22.84
CA ALA A 210 1.12 23.16 -22.55
C ALA A 210 0.11 22.78 -21.46
N GLN A 211 -0.47 21.58 -21.52
CA GLN A 211 -1.38 21.06 -20.49
C GLN A 211 -0.69 20.93 -19.13
N ALA A 212 0.53 20.39 -19.11
CA ALA A 212 1.33 20.28 -17.89
C ALA A 212 1.63 21.65 -17.26
N ARG A 213 1.93 22.66 -18.09
CA ARG A 213 2.12 24.05 -17.63
C ARG A 213 0.84 24.65 -17.05
N ALA A 214 -0.30 24.41 -17.68
CA ALA A 214 -1.60 24.87 -17.20
C ALA A 214 -1.95 24.25 -15.83
N ILE A 215 -1.69 22.95 -15.67
CA ILE A 215 -1.82 22.23 -14.39
C ILE A 215 -0.89 22.83 -13.33
N TYR A 216 0.39 23.01 -13.67
CA TYR A 216 1.38 23.63 -12.77
C TYR A 216 0.91 25.02 -12.29
N ARG A 217 0.41 25.85 -13.21
CA ARG A 217 -0.12 27.17 -12.89
C ARG A 217 -1.36 27.11 -12.00
N ALA A 218 -2.29 26.21 -12.26
CA ALA A 218 -3.48 26.05 -11.42
C ALA A 218 -3.12 25.66 -9.98
N LEU A 219 -2.16 24.75 -9.82
CA LEU A 219 -1.63 24.37 -8.51
C LEU A 219 -0.89 25.54 -7.85
N GLN A 220 -0.08 26.29 -8.59
CA GLN A 220 0.59 27.49 -8.09
C GLN A 220 -0.41 28.54 -7.58
N GLU A 221 -1.53 28.75 -8.29
CA GLU A 221 -2.60 29.67 -7.86
C GLU A 221 -3.41 29.19 -6.64
N THR A 222 -3.25 27.95 -6.20
CA THR A 222 -3.79 27.53 -4.88
C THR A 222 -2.94 28.04 -3.72
N GLY A 223 -1.69 28.44 -3.98
CA GLY A 223 -0.68 28.71 -2.96
C GLY A 223 0.06 27.47 -2.46
N LEU A 224 -0.15 26.29 -3.08
CA LEU A 224 0.47 25.03 -2.68
C LEU A 224 1.98 25.19 -2.48
N SER A 225 2.45 24.90 -1.28
CA SER A 225 3.84 25.08 -0.89
C SER A 225 4.42 23.82 -0.24
N TYR A 226 5.75 23.72 -0.21
CA TYR A 226 6.41 22.54 0.31
C TYR A 226 6.39 22.49 1.84
N VAL A 227 5.88 21.41 2.40
CA VAL A 227 5.98 21.10 3.83
C VAL A 227 6.34 19.64 4.01
N LYS A 228 7.52 19.39 4.59
CA LYS A 228 7.95 18.03 4.91
C LYS A 228 7.15 17.48 6.08
N SER A 229 6.22 16.57 5.79
CA SER A 229 5.41 15.87 6.80
C SER A 229 5.36 14.36 6.51
N SER A 230 6.54 13.79 6.32
CA SER A 230 6.76 12.39 5.96
C SER A 230 6.83 11.44 7.15
N ILE A 231 6.67 11.95 8.38
CA ILE A 231 6.83 11.14 9.62
C ILE A 231 5.75 10.06 9.64
N THR A 232 6.22 8.81 9.75
CA THR A 232 5.43 7.63 10.05
C THR A 232 5.83 7.10 11.44
N PHE A 233 4.92 6.38 12.10
CA PHE A 233 5.10 5.89 13.47
C PHE A 233 5.38 4.38 13.51
N GLY A 234 5.83 3.84 14.64
CA GLY A 234 6.04 2.40 14.83
C GLY A 234 7.35 1.89 14.24
N ALA A 235 7.44 0.57 14.00
CA ALA A 235 8.61 -0.03 13.37
C ALA A 235 8.67 0.36 11.88
N ARG A 236 9.86 0.24 11.26
CA ARG A 236 10.08 0.38 9.80
C ARG A 236 10.07 1.81 9.24
N THR A 237 10.34 2.82 10.07
CA THR A 237 10.42 4.23 9.64
C THR A 237 11.48 4.52 8.58
N ASP A 238 12.40 3.58 8.34
CA ASP A 238 13.44 3.60 7.31
C ASP A 238 12.94 3.14 5.93
N VAL A 239 11.85 2.38 5.89
CA VAL A 239 11.29 1.77 4.66
C VAL A 239 9.77 2.02 4.52
N SER A 240 9.22 2.95 5.29
CA SER A 240 7.86 3.48 5.12
C SER A 240 7.84 5.00 5.22
N GLU A 241 6.82 5.61 4.62
CA GLU A 241 6.65 7.05 4.62
C GLU A 241 5.17 7.40 4.67
N ARG A 242 4.85 8.49 5.37
CA ARG A 242 3.53 9.10 5.30
C ARG A 242 3.33 9.85 3.98
N ILE A 243 2.25 9.54 3.26
CA ILE A 243 1.86 10.14 1.99
C ILE A 243 0.41 10.57 2.07
N ARG A 244 0.16 11.85 1.88
CA ARG A 244 -1.19 12.41 1.88
C ARG A 244 -1.88 12.15 0.56
N MET A 245 -3.18 11.93 0.63
CA MET A 245 -4.04 11.91 -0.55
C MET A 245 -4.11 13.32 -1.17
N PRO A 246 -4.38 13.44 -2.49
CA PRO A 246 -4.48 14.74 -3.16
C PRO A 246 -5.39 15.74 -2.45
N HIS A 247 -6.60 15.34 -2.04
CA HIS A 247 -7.53 16.24 -1.32
C HIS A 247 -6.97 16.76 0.02
N GLU A 248 -6.14 16.00 0.73
CA GLU A 248 -5.55 16.44 2.00
C GLU A 248 -4.47 17.50 1.77
N SER A 249 -3.59 17.28 0.80
CA SER A 249 -2.53 18.21 0.41
C SER A 249 -3.10 19.53 -0.10
N LEU A 250 -4.16 19.45 -0.91
CA LEU A 250 -4.82 20.62 -1.48
C LEU A 250 -5.63 21.40 -0.45
N ARG A 251 -6.32 20.73 0.47
CA ARG A 251 -7.04 21.38 1.59
C ARG A 251 -6.09 22.11 2.54
N SER A 252 -4.91 21.54 2.79
CA SER A 252 -3.90 22.14 3.68
C SER A 252 -2.96 23.12 2.98
N VAL A 253 -3.04 23.23 1.64
CA VAL A 253 -2.16 24.06 0.81
C VAL A 253 -0.68 23.71 1.04
N SER A 254 -0.42 22.44 1.33
CA SER A 254 0.87 21.94 1.78
C SER A 254 1.10 20.52 1.25
N ALA A 255 2.24 20.29 0.59
CA ALA A 255 2.65 18.98 0.11
C ALA A 255 4.13 18.72 0.40
N ASN A 256 4.50 17.50 0.79
CA ASN A 256 5.88 17.04 0.65
C ASN A 256 6.15 16.67 -0.84
N CYS A 257 7.34 16.15 -1.17
CA CYS A 257 7.68 15.84 -2.56
C CYS A 257 6.76 14.76 -3.14
N ILE A 258 6.54 13.67 -2.40
CA ILE A 258 5.74 12.54 -2.87
C ILE A 258 4.22 12.84 -2.88
N ASP A 259 3.71 13.62 -1.93
CA ASP A 259 2.35 14.19 -1.90
C ASP A 259 2.06 14.98 -3.19
N GLY A 260 3.01 15.84 -3.59
CA GLY A 260 2.92 16.61 -4.81
C GLY A 260 2.92 15.69 -6.03
N VAL A 261 3.82 14.70 -6.06
CA VAL A 261 3.94 13.76 -7.18
C VAL A 261 2.64 12.97 -7.41
N VAL A 262 2.01 12.44 -6.36
CA VAL A 262 0.73 11.72 -6.51
C VAL A 262 -0.42 12.66 -6.91
N THR A 263 -0.39 13.93 -6.50
CA THR A 263 -1.35 14.95 -6.93
C THR A 263 -1.25 15.22 -8.44
N TYR A 264 -0.05 15.50 -8.95
CA TYR A 264 0.17 15.70 -10.39
C TYR A 264 -0.16 14.44 -11.19
N ALA A 265 0.28 13.26 -10.72
CA ALA A 265 -0.02 11.99 -11.38
C ALA A 265 -1.53 11.76 -11.48
N SER A 266 -2.31 12.13 -10.46
CA SER A 266 -3.77 12.01 -10.46
C SER A 266 -4.41 12.91 -11.53
N MET A 267 -3.91 14.14 -11.67
CA MET A 267 -4.38 15.07 -12.70
C MET A 267 -4.06 14.59 -14.12
N PHE A 268 -2.86 14.05 -14.34
CA PHE A 268 -2.49 13.48 -15.64
C PHE A 268 -3.27 12.21 -15.98
N GLU A 269 -3.46 11.30 -15.01
CA GLU A 269 -4.23 10.07 -15.22
C GLU A 269 -5.71 10.38 -15.52
N ASN A 270 -6.30 11.38 -14.86
CA ASN A 270 -7.68 11.83 -15.16
C ASN A 270 -7.83 12.26 -16.63
N LEU A 271 -6.83 12.94 -17.18
CA LEU A 271 -6.79 13.35 -18.59
C LEU A 271 -6.43 12.21 -19.55
N ALA A 272 -6.44 10.95 -19.09
CA ALA A 272 -6.01 9.77 -19.86
C ALA A 272 -4.58 9.89 -20.42
N MET A 273 -3.71 10.62 -19.72
CA MET A 273 -2.28 10.69 -20.03
C MET A 273 -1.54 9.58 -19.28
N ASP A 274 -0.26 9.34 -19.60
CA ASP A 274 0.54 8.28 -18.98
C ASP A 274 1.56 8.86 -17.99
N PRO A 275 1.17 9.09 -16.72
CA PRO A 275 2.08 9.56 -15.68
C PRO A 275 2.98 8.45 -15.16
N VAL A 276 4.19 8.87 -14.77
CA VAL A 276 5.18 8.05 -14.09
C VAL A 276 5.63 8.74 -12.81
N ILE A 277 5.90 7.95 -11.79
CA ILE A 277 6.47 8.41 -10.52
C ILE A 277 7.92 7.98 -10.51
N ILE A 278 8.83 8.94 -10.32
CA ILE A 278 10.27 8.68 -10.27
C ILE A 278 10.75 8.88 -8.84
N LEU A 279 11.32 7.83 -8.26
CA LEU A 279 11.99 7.88 -6.96
C LEU A 279 13.50 7.88 -7.18
N ILE A 280 14.17 8.81 -6.52
CA ILE A 280 15.62 8.93 -6.44
C ILE A 280 16.00 9.11 -4.96
N PRO A 281 17.26 8.89 -4.55
CA PRO A 281 17.65 9.04 -3.16
C PRO A 281 17.23 10.39 -2.55
N GLY A 282 16.28 10.34 -1.61
CA GLY A 282 15.78 11.49 -0.85
C GLY A 282 14.81 12.42 -1.58
N HIS A 283 14.37 12.09 -2.81
CA HIS A 283 13.48 12.95 -3.59
C HIS A 283 12.56 12.16 -4.54
N ALA A 284 11.44 12.78 -4.93
CA ALA A 284 10.48 12.22 -5.87
C ALA A 284 10.11 13.27 -6.93
N VAL A 285 9.95 12.81 -8.16
CA VAL A 285 9.63 13.65 -9.32
C VAL A 285 8.47 13.00 -10.08
N VAL A 286 7.56 13.80 -10.61
CA VAL A 286 6.49 13.30 -11.49
C VAL A 286 6.95 13.42 -12.93
N GLY A 287 6.64 12.42 -13.74
CA GLY A 287 6.76 12.47 -15.19
C GLY A 287 5.43 12.26 -15.87
N VAL A 288 5.30 12.75 -17.09
CA VAL A 288 4.19 12.41 -18.00
C VAL A 288 4.76 12.14 -19.39
N ARG A 289 4.31 11.07 -20.04
CA ARG A 289 4.76 10.74 -21.40
C ARG A 289 4.36 11.88 -22.35
N LEU A 290 5.25 12.32 -23.22
CA LEU A 290 5.01 13.51 -24.04
C LEU A 290 3.96 13.30 -25.14
N MET A 291 3.81 12.06 -25.60
CA MET A 291 2.82 11.67 -26.61
C MET A 291 2.34 10.24 -26.35
N ASP A 292 1.19 9.90 -26.89
CA ASP A 292 0.67 8.53 -26.79
C ASP A 292 1.66 7.54 -27.43
N HIS A 293 1.93 6.44 -26.73
CA HIS A 293 2.91 5.42 -27.11
C HIS A 293 4.36 5.90 -27.43
N GLY A 294 4.72 7.15 -27.16
CA GLY A 294 6.09 7.67 -27.35
C GLY A 294 7.06 7.21 -26.25
N ASP A 295 8.36 7.43 -26.39
CA ASP A 295 9.38 7.01 -25.40
C ASP A 295 9.87 8.14 -24.48
N ARG A 296 9.55 9.39 -24.83
CA ARG A 296 9.99 10.59 -24.11
C ARG A 296 9.00 11.02 -23.03
N PHE A 297 9.56 11.59 -21.96
CA PHE A 297 8.84 12.07 -20.78
C PHE A 297 9.18 13.52 -20.50
N LEU A 298 8.17 14.27 -20.06
CA LEU A 298 8.34 15.55 -19.39
C LEU A 298 8.38 15.28 -17.89
N TYR A 299 9.44 15.72 -17.21
CA TYR A 299 9.57 15.60 -15.75
C TYR A 299 9.35 16.95 -15.08
N ILE A 300 8.71 16.96 -13.92
CA ILE A 300 8.38 18.17 -13.16
C ILE A 300 8.76 17.96 -11.70
N ASP A 301 9.61 18.83 -11.16
CA ASP A 301 9.90 18.85 -9.73
C ASP A 301 8.78 19.60 -9.01
N THR A 302 7.93 18.84 -8.32
CA THR A 302 6.71 19.34 -7.69
C THR A 302 7.00 20.30 -6.52
N VAL A 303 8.19 20.22 -5.92
CA VAL A 303 8.63 21.10 -4.82
C VAL A 303 8.79 22.56 -5.28
N LEU A 304 8.97 22.79 -6.58
CA LEU A 304 9.11 24.13 -7.15
C LEU A 304 7.77 24.82 -7.43
N THR A 305 6.64 24.09 -7.43
CA THR A 305 5.30 24.60 -7.80
C THR A 305 4.96 25.96 -7.15
N GLY A 306 5.14 26.08 -5.84
CA GLY A 306 4.79 27.29 -5.09
C GLY A 306 5.84 28.40 -5.10
N ARG A 307 7.01 28.22 -5.73
CA ARG A 307 8.16 29.13 -5.58
C ARG A 307 8.88 29.52 -6.86
N ASP A 308 8.66 28.82 -7.97
CA ASP A 308 9.41 29.04 -9.21
C ASP A 308 8.55 28.81 -10.48
N SER A 309 9.11 29.10 -11.64
CA SER A 309 8.48 28.89 -12.94
C SER A 309 8.39 27.40 -13.31
N PHE A 310 7.45 27.07 -14.19
CA PHE A 310 7.30 25.73 -14.75
C PHE A 310 8.59 25.26 -15.45
N GLU A 311 9.25 26.15 -16.20
CA GLU A 311 10.50 25.87 -16.90
C GLU A 311 11.61 25.50 -15.92
N ASN A 312 11.72 26.23 -14.81
CA ASN A 312 12.70 25.94 -13.77
C ASN A 312 12.38 24.63 -13.06
N ALA A 313 11.10 24.31 -12.83
CA ALA A 313 10.67 23.03 -12.29
C ALA A 313 11.01 21.85 -13.20
N VAL A 314 10.84 22.00 -14.52
CA VAL A 314 11.21 20.98 -15.51
C VAL A 314 12.73 20.82 -15.61
N LYS A 315 13.46 21.94 -15.63
CA LYS A 315 14.92 21.93 -15.65
C LYS A 315 15.48 21.26 -14.40
N ALA A 316 15.00 21.63 -13.21
CA ALA A 316 15.44 21.06 -11.94
C ALA A 316 15.20 19.55 -11.86
N ALA A 317 14.04 19.07 -12.32
CA ALA A 317 13.77 17.63 -12.42
C ALA A 317 14.78 16.92 -13.33
N THR A 318 15.00 17.46 -14.53
CA THR A 318 15.96 16.88 -15.49
C THR A 318 17.38 16.88 -14.93
N ASP A 319 17.81 17.98 -14.33
CA ASP A 319 19.12 18.12 -13.69
C ASP A 319 19.25 17.15 -12.50
N ALA A 320 18.19 16.93 -11.72
CA ALA A 320 18.20 15.99 -10.61
C ALA A 320 18.39 14.55 -11.11
N LEU A 321 17.62 14.13 -12.12
CA LEU A 321 17.68 12.77 -12.67
C LEU A 321 19.04 12.46 -13.31
N SER A 322 19.67 13.43 -13.98
CA SER A 322 20.98 13.25 -14.62
C SER A 322 22.14 13.00 -13.64
N ARG A 323 21.95 13.26 -12.34
CA ARG A 323 22.98 13.04 -11.31
C ARG A 323 23.05 11.59 -10.81
N TYR A 324 22.06 10.78 -11.15
CA TYR A 324 21.94 9.41 -10.63
C TYR A 324 22.13 8.39 -11.74
N ALA A 325 22.81 7.28 -11.41
CA ALA A 325 22.89 6.15 -12.32
C ALA A 325 21.51 5.51 -12.49
N PRO A 326 21.20 4.86 -13.62
CA PRO A 326 19.92 4.19 -13.83
C PRO A 326 19.53 3.19 -12.72
N SER A 327 20.51 2.54 -12.09
CA SER A 327 20.29 1.62 -10.96
C SER A 327 19.80 2.29 -9.67
N GLN A 328 19.91 3.62 -9.57
CA GLN A 328 19.46 4.43 -8.44
C GLN A 328 18.12 5.12 -8.70
N ILE A 329 17.55 4.94 -9.90
CA ILE A 329 16.30 5.55 -10.32
C ILE A 329 15.22 4.46 -10.35
N THR A 330 14.23 4.58 -9.48
CA THR A 330 13.05 3.71 -9.53
C THR A 330 11.94 4.44 -10.27
N ARG A 331 11.59 3.96 -11.45
CA ARG A 331 10.45 4.46 -12.23
C ARG A 331 9.24 3.55 -12.01
N ILE A 332 8.12 4.16 -11.65
CA ILE A 332 6.84 3.49 -11.44
C ILE A 332 5.85 4.05 -12.47
N SER A 333 5.44 3.22 -13.44
CA SER A 333 4.33 3.60 -14.34
C SER A 333 3.00 3.39 -13.62
N VAL A 334 2.15 4.42 -13.64
CA VAL A 334 0.79 4.30 -13.10
C VAL A 334 -0.01 3.30 -13.94
N ALA A 335 0.10 3.35 -15.28
CA ALA A 335 -0.57 2.41 -16.17
C ALA A 335 -0.18 0.94 -15.90
N GLU A 336 1.10 0.64 -15.72
CA GLU A 336 1.56 -0.72 -15.35
C GLU A 336 1.03 -1.14 -13.97
N ALA A 337 0.97 -0.21 -13.01
CA ALA A 337 0.38 -0.47 -11.70
C ALA A 337 -1.12 -0.79 -11.80
N ARG A 338 -1.88 -0.07 -12.63
CA ARG A 338 -3.30 -0.38 -12.91
C ARG A 338 -3.48 -1.75 -13.54
N GLN A 339 -2.67 -2.08 -14.55
CA GLN A 339 -2.68 -3.40 -15.20
C GLN A 339 -2.36 -4.52 -14.20
N ALA A 340 -1.48 -4.26 -13.24
CA ALA A 340 -1.17 -5.19 -12.17
C ALA A 340 -2.29 -5.30 -11.10
N GLY A 341 -3.33 -4.47 -11.14
CA GLY A 341 -4.45 -4.47 -10.19
C GLY A 341 -4.27 -3.52 -8.99
N VAL A 342 -3.31 -2.60 -9.04
CA VAL A 342 -3.14 -1.56 -8.01
C VAL A 342 -4.08 -0.39 -8.33
N PHE A 343 -5.19 -0.30 -7.60
CA PHE A 343 -6.21 0.73 -7.77
C PHE A 343 -6.18 1.76 -6.63
N PRO A 344 -6.81 2.94 -6.81
CA PRO A 344 -7.01 3.90 -5.73
C PRO A 344 -7.55 3.23 -4.46
N MET A 345 -7.05 3.64 -3.29
CA MET A 345 -7.67 3.20 -2.03
C MET A 345 -9.09 3.74 -1.94
N PRO A 346 -10.05 2.96 -1.38
CA PRO A 346 -11.40 3.45 -1.11
C PRO A 346 -11.34 4.73 -0.27
N ASN A 347 -12.05 5.77 -0.69
CA ASN A 347 -12.16 7.00 0.07
C ASN A 347 -13.61 7.16 0.59
N PRO A 348 -13.91 6.71 1.82
CA PRO A 348 -15.24 6.82 2.39
C PRO A 348 -15.63 8.26 2.78
N GLN A 349 -14.69 9.22 2.72
CA GLN A 349 -14.91 10.62 3.10
C GLN A 349 -15.39 11.50 1.94
N VAL A 350 -15.50 10.98 0.70
CA VAL A 350 -16.05 11.75 -0.42
C VAL A 350 -17.58 11.79 -0.33
N ALA A 351 -18.08 12.61 0.58
CA ALA A 351 -19.41 13.20 0.39
C ALA A 351 -19.28 14.28 -0.70
N PRO A 352 -20.19 14.33 -1.68
CA PRO A 352 -20.17 15.36 -2.71
C PRO A 352 -20.59 16.68 -2.05
N ASN A 353 -19.64 17.50 -1.60
CA ASN A 353 -19.78 18.96 -1.39
C ASN A 353 -18.58 19.52 -0.61
N VAL A 354 -17.47 19.79 -1.29
CA VAL A 354 -16.60 20.90 -0.91
C VAL A 354 -16.17 21.61 -2.19
N THR A 355 -17.05 22.47 -2.71
CA THR A 355 -16.63 23.45 -3.71
C THR A 355 -15.58 24.34 -3.06
N LEU A 356 -14.40 24.47 -3.66
CA LEU A 356 -13.37 25.44 -3.27
C LEU A 356 -13.85 26.89 -3.54
N GLN A 357 -14.94 27.33 -2.92
CA GLN A 357 -15.37 28.73 -2.91
C GLN A 357 -14.62 29.50 -1.81
N ALA A 358 -13.31 29.71 -1.97
CA ALA A 358 -12.58 30.71 -1.16
C ALA A 358 -11.15 31.05 -1.67
N ILE A 359 -10.88 31.15 -2.98
CA ILE A 359 -9.63 31.78 -3.45
C ILE A 359 -9.90 32.73 -4.63
N SER A 360 -10.91 33.60 -4.47
CA SER A 360 -11.04 34.79 -5.30
C SER A 360 -11.37 35.98 -4.43
N ARG A 361 -10.33 36.60 -3.87
CA ARG A 361 -10.31 38.00 -3.40
C ARG A 361 -8.87 38.40 -3.11
N LYS A 362 -8.23 38.99 -4.12
CA LYS A 362 -7.40 40.22 -4.05
C LYS A 362 -6.53 40.32 -5.31
N LEU A 363 -7.14 40.81 -6.39
CA LEU A 363 -6.44 41.65 -7.37
C LEU A 363 -7.42 42.76 -7.77
N SER A 364 -7.54 43.73 -6.87
CA SER A 364 -8.12 45.05 -7.13
C SER A 364 -7.35 46.01 -6.23
N ASN A 365 -6.25 46.52 -6.76
CA ASN A 365 -5.71 47.86 -6.61
C ASN A 365 -4.42 47.97 -7.42
#